data_AF-A0A6L7GH61-F1
#
_entry.id   AF-A0A6L7GH61-F1
#
_cell.length_a   1.000
_cell.length_b   1.000
_cell.length_c   1.000
_cell.angle_alpha   90.00
_cell.angle_beta   90.00
_cell.angle_gamma   90.00
#
_symmetry.space_group_name_H-M   'P 1'
#
loop_
_entity.id
_entity.type
_entity.pdbx_description
1 polymer ?
#
loop_
_entity_poly.entity_id
_entity_poly.type
_entity_poly.pdbx_seq_one_letter_code
_entity_poly.pdbx_strand_id
1 'polypeptide(L)'
;MVFLPPKRRFSFAATLAPVLAALLLAGCGPSGQGQQQEGEASTSTNQPAPVSDDAQASTVAAPERFSSAYGKLQFDDCTVTREATEGYFVDRRCPGREGIAIFLHDGDGRYDLDAGVPNDQFQSIGAFNSIGDTLEWRLDNETAFAVIFRLYDATREDRGRSVLAVEKIGAANSPGCRVAQIAGDTPQANQRARAVADTAAASFDCTSGKISFIGDAR
;
A
#
# COMPACT_ATOMS: atom_id res chain seq x y z
N MET A 1 -1.51 -42.90 -26.37
CA MET A 1 -2.79 -43.17 -25.67
C MET A 1 -2.60 -42.76 -24.22
N VAL A 2 -3.16 -41.62 -23.83
CA VAL A 2 -3.02 -41.06 -22.47
C VAL A 2 -4.33 -41.34 -21.74
N PHE A 3 -4.26 -42.14 -20.68
CA PHE A 3 -5.37 -42.44 -19.78
C PHE A 3 -5.53 -41.26 -18.80
N LEU A 4 -6.64 -40.52 -18.89
CA LEU A 4 -7.04 -39.54 -17.86
C LEU A 4 -7.87 -40.24 -16.76
N PRO A 5 -7.61 -39.98 -15.47
CA PRO A 5 -8.46 -40.47 -14.38
C PRO A 5 -9.75 -39.63 -14.24
N PRO A 6 -10.84 -40.21 -13.71
CA PRO A 6 -12.14 -39.53 -13.61
C PRO A 6 -12.18 -38.51 -12.46
N LYS A 7 -12.77 -37.34 -12.73
CA LYS A 7 -13.03 -36.28 -11.76
C LYS A 7 -14.06 -36.74 -10.71
N ARG A 8 -13.64 -36.85 -9.45
CA ARG A 8 -14.55 -37.09 -8.31
C ARG A 8 -15.38 -35.83 -8.03
N ARG A 9 -16.70 -35.96 -8.10
CA ARG A 9 -17.66 -34.91 -7.69
C ARG A 9 -17.87 -35.00 -6.18
N PHE A 10 -17.42 -33.99 -5.44
CA PHE A 10 -17.77 -33.84 -4.03
C PHE A 10 -19.14 -33.15 -3.94
N SER A 11 -20.16 -33.88 -3.49
CA SER A 11 -21.44 -33.31 -3.09
C SER A 11 -21.34 -32.93 -1.61
N PHE A 12 -21.34 -31.63 -1.30
CA PHE A 12 -21.53 -31.15 0.06
C PHE A 12 -23.02 -30.98 0.31
N ALA A 13 -23.57 -31.82 1.20
CA ALA A 13 -24.92 -31.68 1.73
C ALA A 13 -24.95 -30.50 2.71
N ALA A 14 -25.73 -29.47 2.40
CA ALA A 14 -25.98 -28.35 3.29
C ALA A 14 -27.02 -28.75 4.35
N THR A 15 -26.58 -28.90 5.60
CA THR A 15 -27.48 -29.06 6.75
C THR A 15 -27.93 -27.67 7.24
N LEU A 16 -29.20 -27.33 6.99
CA LEU A 16 -29.89 -26.20 7.62
C LEU A 16 -30.19 -26.53 9.09
N ALA A 17 -29.79 -25.64 10.00
CA ALA A 17 -30.27 -25.60 11.38
C ALA A 17 -31.14 -24.34 11.58
N PRO A 18 -32.35 -24.45 12.13
CA PRO A 18 -33.16 -23.29 12.50
C PRO A 18 -32.87 -22.92 13.97
N VAL A 19 -32.58 -21.65 14.24
CA VAL A 19 -32.56 -21.14 15.62
C VAL A 19 -33.53 -19.98 15.74
N LEU A 20 -34.63 -20.31 16.42
CA LEU A 20 -35.55 -19.52 17.23
C LEU A 20 -35.47 -17.98 17.15
N ALA A 21 -36.59 -17.42 16.69
CA ALA A 21 -37.01 -16.06 16.98
C ALA A 21 -37.41 -15.90 18.45
N ALA A 22 -36.94 -14.83 19.09
CA ALA A 22 -37.50 -14.31 20.33
C ALA A 22 -37.94 -12.86 20.10
N LEU A 23 -39.25 -12.65 20.13
CA LEU A 23 -39.91 -11.35 20.22
C LEU A 23 -39.67 -10.76 21.62
N LEU A 24 -39.23 -9.50 21.71
CA LEU A 24 -39.57 -8.64 22.85
C LEU A 24 -39.71 -7.16 22.41
N LEU A 25 -40.96 -6.71 22.53
CA LEU A 25 -41.44 -5.44 23.09
C LEU A 25 -41.21 -4.11 22.35
N ALA A 26 -42.35 -3.61 21.86
CA ALA A 26 -42.69 -2.25 21.49
C ALA A 26 -42.22 -1.19 22.50
N GLY A 27 -41.58 -0.15 21.99
CA GLY A 27 -41.49 1.17 22.63
C GLY A 27 -42.07 2.22 21.68
N CYS A 28 -43.27 2.71 22.00
CA CYS A 28 -43.87 3.88 21.36
C CYS A 28 -43.13 5.15 21.82
N GLY A 29 -42.46 5.84 20.90
CA GLY A 29 -42.00 7.21 21.07
C GLY A 29 -42.74 8.13 20.10
N PRO A 30 -43.31 9.27 20.53
CA PRO A 30 -44.20 10.05 19.71
C PRO A 30 -43.45 10.91 18.68
N SER A 31 -44.08 11.00 17.52
CA SER A 31 -43.76 11.89 16.41
C SER A 31 -43.79 13.37 16.84
N GLY A 32 -42.75 14.11 16.46
CA GLY A 32 -42.74 15.57 16.51
C GLY A 32 -42.46 16.12 15.11
N GLN A 33 -43.52 16.33 14.33
CA GLN A 33 -43.52 17.25 13.20
C GLN A 33 -44.14 18.58 13.65
N GLY A 34 -43.56 19.69 13.19
CA GLY A 34 -44.12 21.03 13.29
C GLY A 34 -43.02 22.06 13.62
N GLN A 35 -42.94 23.24 13.04
CA GLN A 35 -43.70 23.90 11.98
C GLN A 35 -42.81 25.00 11.37
N GLN A 36 -43.06 25.32 10.10
CA GLN A 36 -42.77 26.64 9.54
C GLN A 36 -43.71 27.66 10.20
N GLN A 37 -43.21 28.85 10.55
CA GLN A 37 -44.05 30.04 10.72
C GLN A 37 -43.29 31.29 10.24
N GLU A 38 -43.85 31.88 9.20
CA GLU A 38 -43.68 33.26 8.74
C GLU A 38 -44.49 34.25 9.60
N GLY A 39 -44.05 35.52 9.62
CA GLY A 39 -44.81 36.71 10.06
C GLY A 39 -44.11 37.50 11.18
N GLU A 40 -43.27 38.50 10.88
CA GLU A 40 -43.59 39.96 10.84
C GLU A 40 -43.87 40.58 12.25
N ALA A 41 -43.30 41.70 12.71
CA ALA A 41 -42.60 42.80 12.06
C ALA A 41 -41.78 43.66 13.07
N SER A 42 -40.84 44.43 12.49
CA SER A 42 -40.39 45.78 12.88
C SER A 42 -39.50 45.97 14.13
N THR A 43 -38.24 46.38 13.90
CA THR A 43 -37.81 47.79 14.07
C THR A 43 -36.48 48.03 13.33
N SER A 44 -36.47 49.09 12.52
CA SER A 44 -35.37 49.65 11.74
C SER A 44 -34.22 50.15 12.62
N THR A 45 -32.96 49.85 12.27
CA THR A 45 -31.84 50.81 12.35
C THR A 45 -30.72 50.41 11.37
N ASN A 46 -30.31 51.38 10.55
CA ASN A 46 -29.15 51.42 9.65
C ASN A 46 -27.97 50.49 9.98
N GLN A 47 -27.59 49.66 9.01
CA GLN A 47 -26.22 49.14 8.92
C GLN A 47 -25.79 49.09 7.45
N PRO A 48 -24.61 49.65 7.07
CA PRO A 48 -24.14 49.61 5.69
C PRO A 48 -23.90 48.18 5.22
N ALA A 49 -24.19 47.92 3.95
CA ALA A 49 -24.01 46.63 3.29
C ALA A 49 -22.59 46.06 3.52
N PRO A 50 -22.45 44.75 3.84
CA PRO A 50 -21.19 44.08 3.58
C PRO A 50 -21.02 44.01 2.06
N VAL A 51 -19.98 44.65 1.55
CA VAL A 51 -19.50 44.43 0.19
C VAL A 51 -19.12 42.95 0.06
N SER A 52 -19.91 42.19 -0.68
CA SER A 52 -19.63 40.80 -1.03
C SER A 52 -18.58 40.78 -2.15
N ASP A 53 -17.31 40.93 -1.77
CA ASP A 53 -16.19 40.52 -2.64
C ASP A 53 -15.92 39.01 -2.42
N ASP A 54 -16.88 38.17 -2.83
CA ASP A 54 -16.65 36.73 -2.97
C ASP A 54 -15.89 36.47 -4.27
N ALA A 55 -14.62 36.90 -4.30
CA ALA A 55 -13.64 36.40 -5.26
C ALA A 55 -13.30 34.96 -4.88
N GLN A 56 -14.14 34.01 -5.28
CA GLN A 56 -13.82 32.58 -5.26
C GLN A 56 -12.68 32.34 -6.26
N ALA A 57 -11.45 32.50 -5.79
CA ALA A 57 -10.26 32.05 -6.49
C ALA A 57 -10.36 30.53 -6.63
N SER A 58 -10.86 30.08 -7.77
CA SER A 58 -10.76 28.69 -8.20
C SER A 58 -9.28 28.42 -8.49
N THR A 59 -8.55 27.92 -7.50
CA THR A 59 -7.23 27.34 -7.71
C THR A 59 -7.41 26.07 -8.55
N VAL A 60 -7.16 26.17 -9.86
CA VAL A 60 -6.93 24.99 -10.69
C VAL A 60 -5.63 24.37 -10.20
N ALA A 61 -5.73 23.27 -9.45
CA ALA A 61 -4.57 22.50 -9.03
C ALA A 61 -3.81 22.07 -10.29
N ALA A 62 -2.52 22.39 -10.36
CA ALA A 62 -1.64 21.86 -11.40
C ALA A 62 -1.68 20.32 -11.33
N PRO A 63 -1.60 19.62 -12.47
CA PRO A 63 -1.54 18.16 -12.46
C PRO A 63 -0.37 17.71 -11.58
N GLU A 64 -0.63 16.76 -10.67
CA GLU A 64 0.43 16.18 -9.86
C GLU A 64 1.43 15.49 -10.79
N ARG A 65 2.70 15.94 -10.76
CA ARG A 65 3.78 15.38 -11.58
C ARG A 65 3.91 13.86 -11.41
N PHE A 66 3.73 13.40 -10.18
CA PHE A 66 3.92 12.01 -9.81
C PHE A 66 2.59 11.33 -9.49
N SER A 67 2.42 10.09 -9.92
CA SER A 67 1.20 9.31 -9.69
C SER A 67 1.50 7.89 -9.20
N SER A 68 0.52 7.25 -8.56
CA SER A 68 0.63 5.87 -8.09
C SER A 68 -0.15 4.95 -9.02
N ALA A 69 0.47 3.83 -9.39
CA ALA A 69 -0.23 2.67 -9.93
C ALA A 69 -0.04 1.48 -9.00
N TYR A 70 -1.05 0.62 -8.89
CA TYR A 70 -1.03 -0.51 -7.96
C TYR A 70 -1.00 -1.83 -8.71
N GLY A 71 -0.14 -2.74 -8.25
CA GLY A 71 -0.05 -4.10 -8.75
C GLY A 71 0.02 -5.11 -7.60
N LYS A 72 -0.11 -6.39 -7.94
CA LYS A 72 0.04 -7.48 -6.98
C LYS A 72 1.34 -8.24 -7.20
N LEU A 73 2.03 -8.54 -6.11
CA LEU A 73 3.11 -9.52 -6.06
C LEU A 73 2.48 -10.89 -5.81
N GLN A 74 2.42 -11.71 -6.86
CA GLN A 74 1.87 -13.06 -6.80
C GLN A 74 3.01 -14.07 -6.88
N PHE A 75 3.21 -14.84 -5.81
CA PHE A 75 4.33 -15.79 -5.71
C PHE A 75 4.23 -16.93 -6.72
N ASP A 76 2.99 -17.32 -7.08
CA ASP A 76 2.73 -18.38 -8.05
C ASP A 76 3.15 -18.01 -9.48
N ASP A 77 3.26 -16.71 -9.78
CA ASP A 77 3.71 -16.21 -11.08
C ASP A 77 5.24 -16.05 -11.15
N CYS A 78 5.94 -16.25 -10.03
CA CYS A 78 7.38 -16.07 -9.94
C CYS A 78 8.15 -17.32 -10.36
N THR A 79 9.28 -17.12 -11.04
CA THR A 79 10.24 -18.18 -11.36
C THR A 79 11.35 -18.21 -10.33
N VAL A 80 11.63 -19.37 -9.73
CA VAL A 80 12.82 -19.57 -8.87
C VAL A 80 14.08 -19.47 -9.73
N THR A 81 15.01 -18.61 -9.34
CA THR A 81 16.27 -18.39 -10.08
C THR A 81 17.48 -18.97 -9.36
N ARG A 82 17.46 -19.01 -8.03
CA ARG A 82 18.45 -19.67 -7.19
C ARG A 82 17.77 -20.16 -5.91
N GLU A 83 18.32 -21.20 -5.31
CA GLU A 83 17.90 -21.68 -4.00
C GLU A 83 19.10 -22.34 -3.30
N ALA A 84 19.06 -22.37 -1.97
CA ALA A 84 20.13 -22.93 -1.17
C ALA A 84 20.21 -24.46 -1.32
N THR A 85 21.43 -25.01 -1.41
CA THR A 85 21.65 -26.47 -1.24
C THR A 85 21.69 -26.86 0.23
N GLU A 86 22.15 -25.95 1.10
CA GLU A 86 22.21 -26.09 2.56
C GLU A 86 21.73 -24.80 3.22
N GLY A 87 20.99 -24.89 4.33
CA GLY A 87 20.34 -23.73 4.95
C GLY A 87 19.03 -23.36 4.25
N TYR A 88 18.67 -22.06 4.25
CA TYR A 88 17.47 -21.57 3.59
C TYR A 88 17.70 -20.20 2.94
N PHE A 89 17.63 -20.19 1.61
CA PHE A 89 17.25 -19.01 0.85
C PHE A 89 16.58 -19.45 -0.47
N VAL A 90 15.73 -18.59 -1.01
CA VAL A 90 15.13 -18.74 -2.35
C VAL A 90 15.11 -17.38 -3.03
N ASP A 91 15.75 -17.30 -4.19
CA ASP A 91 15.63 -16.15 -5.10
C ASP A 91 14.56 -16.41 -6.14
N ARG A 92 13.74 -15.40 -6.39
CA ARG A 92 12.66 -15.45 -7.36
C ARG A 92 12.71 -14.23 -8.27
N ARG A 93 12.44 -14.46 -9.55
CA ARG A 93 12.11 -13.41 -10.51
C ARG A 93 10.60 -13.43 -10.75
N CYS A 94 9.93 -12.36 -10.36
CA CYS A 94 8.49 -12.19 -10.51
C CYS A 94 8.19 -11.18 -11.63
N PRO A 95 7.07 -11.34 -12.36
CA PRO A 95 6.55 -10.30 -13.22
C PRO A 95 6.26 -9.03 -12.43
N GLY A 96 6.53 -7.87 -13.02
CA GLY A 96 6.12 -6.56 -12.49
C GLY A 96 5.48 -5.70 -13.57
N ARG A 97 5.56 -4.38 -13.43
CA ARG A 97 4.88 -3.42 -14.31
C ARG A 97 5.69 -3.14 -15.58
N GLU A 98 5.05 -3.18 -16.76
CA GLU A 98 5.66 -2.74 -18.03
C GLU A 98 7.04 -3.37 -18.34
N GLY A 99 7.20 -4.66 -18.01
CA GLY A 99 8.46 -5.38 -18.24
C GLY A 99 9.53 -5.15 -17.16
N ILE A 100 9.27 -4.29 -16.16
CA ILE A 100 10.09 -4.16 -14.96
C ILE A 100 9.84 -5.37 -14.09
N ALA A 101 10.83 -6.25 -13.99
CA ALA A 101 10.75 -7.41 -13.12
C ALA A 101 10.98 -7.05 -11.66
N ILE A 102 10.40 -7.87 -10.78
CA ILE A 102 10.69 -7.86 -9.35
C ILE A 102 11.62 -9.03 -9.04
N PHE A 103 12.66 -8.77 -8.27
CA PHE A 103 13.59 -9.78 -7.77
C PHE A 103 13.40 -9.88 -6.28
N LEU A 104 12.93 -11.04 -5.83
CA LEU A 104 12.64 -11.29 -4.43
C LEU A 104 13.68 -12.26 -3.87
N HIS A 105 14.36 -11.87 -2.79
CA HIS A 105 15.20 -12.74 -2.00
C HIS A 105 14.46 -13.10 -0.71
N ASP A 106 14.16 -14.38 -0.53
CA ASP A 106 13.67 -14.92 0.74
C ASP A 106 14.83 -15.61 1.44
N GLY A 107 15.34 -15.04 2.53
CA GLY A 107 16.54 -15.55 3.21
C GLY A 107 16.58 -15.13 4.67
N ASP A 108 17.05 -16.04 5.53
CA ASP A 108 17.12 -15.82 6.99
C ASP A 108 15.79 -15.28 7.59
N GLY A 109 14.66 -15.85 7.14
CA GLY A 109 13.31 -15.50 7.61
C GLY A 109 12.84 -14.09 7.24
N ARG A 110 13.44 -13.49 6.21
CA ARG A 110 13.22 -12.09 5.81
C ARG A 110 13.19 -11.96 4.30
N TYR A 111 12.38 -11.02 3.83
CA TYR A 111 12.30 -10.67 2.43
C TYR A 111 13.10 -9.42 2.11
N ASP A 112 13.82 -9.48 1.00
CA ASP A 112 14.33 -8.32 0.29
C ASP A 112 13.78 -8.31 -1.14
N LEU A 113 13.58 -7.10 -1.69
CA LEU A 113 12.94 -6.89 -2.97
C LEU A 113 13.67 -5.78 -3.73
N ASP A 114 14.20 -6.14 -4.89
CA ASP A 114 14.70 -5.22 -5.90
C ASP A 114 13.73 -5.14 -7.10
N ALA A 115 13.75 -4.01 -7.81
CA ALA A 115 12.97 -3.83 -9.04
C ALA A 115 13.87 -3.43 -10.22
N GLY A 116 13.60 -3.97 -11.41
CA GLY A 116 14.30 -3.60 -12.66
C GLY A 116 15.64 -4.32 -12.84
N VAL A 117 16.72 -3.74 -12.33
CA VAL A 117 18.06 -4.34 -12.30
C VAL A 117 18.45 -4.52 -10.83
N PRO A 118 18.65 -5.75 -10.33
CA PRO A 118 18.90 -5.99 -8.92
C PRO A 118 20.34 -5.65 -8.52
N ASN A 119 20.59 -5.54 -7.22
CA ASN A 119 21.92 -5.48 -6.63
C ASN A 119 22.19 -6.78 -5.81
N ASP A 120 23.38 -6.88 -5.18
CA ASP A 120 23.76 -8.03 -4.35
C ASP A 120 23.65 -7.75 -2.83
N GLN A 121 23.07 -6.61 -2.44
CA GLN A 121 22.84 -6.23 -1.05
C GLN A 121 21.57 -6.90 -0.54
N PHE A 122 21.56 -7.23 0.76
CA PHE A 122 20.37 -7.72 1.44
C PHE A 122 19.80 -6.61 2.34
N GLN A 123 18.69 -6.00 1.92
CA GLN A 123 18.09 -4.82 2.53
C GLN A 123 16.70 -5.13 3.09
N SER A 124 16.64 -5.64 4.32
CA SER A 124 15.39 -5.92 5.03
C SER A 124 15.31 -5.11 6.33
N ILE A 125 14.14 -5.10 6.97
CA ILE A 125 14.04 -4.81 8.40
C ILE A 125 14.76 -5.88 9.22
N GLY A 126 15.22 -5.52 10.42
CA GLY A 126 15.97 -6.40 11.30
C GLY A 126 15.17 -7.62 11.77
N ALA A 127 13.87 -7.44 12.01
CA ALA A 127 12.96 -8.50 12.41
C ALA A 127 12.65 -9.49 11.29
N PHE A 128 12.37 -10.75 11.65
CA PHE A 128 11.74 -11.69 10.73
C PHE A 128 10.44 -11.10 10.20
N ASN A 129 10.16 -11.34 8.92
CA ASN A 129 9.03 -10.68 8.27
C ASN A 129 8.33 -11.55 7.24
N SER A 130 7.11 -11.09 6.93
CA SER A 130 6.42 -11.44 5.71
C SER A 130 6.32 -10.20 4.82
N ILE A 131 6.29 -10.40 3.51
CA ILE A 131 6.07 -9.32 2.56
C ILE A 131 4.59 -9.22 2.16
N GLY A 132 4.09 -8.00 2.04
CA GLY A 132 2.76 -7.72 1.55
C GLY A 132 2.64 -7.95 0.04
N ASP A 133 1.45 -8.33 -0.38
CA ASP A 133 1.16 -8.64 -1.79
C ASP A 133 0.99 -7.40 -2.67
N THR A 134 1.03 -6.19 -2.12
CA THR A 134 0.69 -4.96 -2.84
C THR A 134 1.96 -4.17 -3.16
N LEU A 135 2.15 -3.91 -4.44
CA LEU A 135 3.21 -3.06 -4.96
C LEU A 135 2.59 -1.74 -5.42
N GLU A 136 3.04 -0.64 -4.83
CA GLU A 136 2.71 0.70 -5.30
C GLU A 136 3.86 1.23 -6.17
N TRP A 137 3.61 1.34 -7.46
CA TRP A 137 4.53 1.89 -8.43
C TRP A 137 4.40 3.41 -8.46
N ARG A 138 5.50 4.13 -8.26
CA ARG A 138 5.56 5.58 -8.43
C ARG A 138 5.96 5.91 -9.85
N LEU A 139 5.13 6.72 -10.50
CA LEU A 139 5.25 7.08 -11.91
C LEU A 139 5.56 8.57 -12.06
N ASP A 140 6.44 8.91 -12.98
CA ASP A 140 6.65 10.26 -13.50
C ASP A 140 6.34 10.21 -15.00
N ASN A 141 5.30 10.92 -15.45
CA ASN A 141 4.79 10.82 -16.83
C ASN A 141 4.62 9.36 -17.30
N GLU A 142 3.82 8.58 -16.55
CA GLU A 142 3.51 7.15 -16.79
C GLU A 142 4.68 6.16 -16.67
N THR A 143 5.92 6.67 -16.56
CA THR A 143 7.12 5.84 -16.41
C THR A 143 7.38 5.54 -14.95
N ALA A 144 7.43 4.26 -14.58
CA ALA A 144 7.73 3.87 -13.21
C ALA A 144 9.21 4.12 -12.87
N PHE A 145 9.48 4.75 -11.73
CA PHE A 145 10.83 5.04 -11.26
C PHE A 145 11.14 4.53 -9.85
N ALA A 146 10.11 4.20 -9.07
CA ALA A 146 10.24 3.60 -7.74
C ALA A 146 9.09 2.63 -7.47
N VAL A 147 9.31 1.69 -6.57
CA VAL A 147 8.25 0.82 -6.03
C VAL A 147 8.21 0.93 -4.51
N ILE A 148 7.01 0.93 -3.96
CA ILE A 148 6.76 0.94 -2.52
C ILE A 148 6.05 -0.35 -2.17
N PHE A 149 6.54 -1.07 -1.17
CA PHE A 149 5.92 -2.28 -0.66
C PHE A 149 5.97 -2.30 0.86
N ARG A 150 5.30 -3.27 1.47
CA ARG A 150 5.20 -3.37 2.93
C ARG A 150 5.80 -4.68 3.42
N LEU A 151 6.65 -4.58 4.42
CA LEU A 151 7.09 -5.70 5.26
C LEU A 151 6.26 -5.70 6.54
N TYR A 152 5.82 -6.87 6.99
CA TYR A 152 5.14 -7.06 8.26
C TYR A 152 6.03 -7.86 9.19
N ASP A 153 6.20 -7.36 10.40
CA ASP A 153 6.91 -8.08 11.45
C ASP A 153 6.21 -9.42 11.73
N ALA A 154 6.96 -10.51 11.64
CA ALA A 154 6.46 -11.86 11.84
C ALA A 154 6.76 -12.41 13.24
N THR A 155 7.42 -11.61 14.09
CA THR A 155 7.70 -11.98 15.47
C THR A 155 6.41 -11.96 16.33
N ARG A 156 6.44 -12.64 17.49
CA ARG A 156 5.28 -12.65 18.39
C ARG A 156 5.22 -11.41 19.27
N GLU A 157 6.37 -10.80 19.46
CA GLU A 157 6.66 -9.67 20.32
C GLU A 157 6.02 -8.40 19.77
N ASP A 158 5.98 -8.24 18.44
CA ASP A 158 5.43 -7.04 17.79
C ASP A 158 4.42 -7.35 16.68
N ARG A 159 3.34 -8.03 17.08
CA ARG A 159 2.23 -8.33 16.15
C ARG A 159 1.54 -7.05 15.70
N GLY A 160 1.66 -6.76 14.41
CA GLY A 160 1.01 -5.62 13.77
C GLY A 160 1.98 -4.52 13.36
N ARG A 161 3.25 -4.58 13.78
CA ARG A 161 4.29 -3.72 13.22
C ARG A 161 4.47 -4.02 11.74
N SER A 162 4.61 -2.94 10.98
CA SER A 162 4.92 -3.02 9.56
C SER A 162 5.83 -1.87 9.16
N VAL A 163 6.53 -2.03 8.05
CA VAL A 163 7.42 -1.02 7.49
C VAL A 163 7.15 -0.91 6.00
N LEU A 164 6.96 0.32 5.53
CA LEU A 164 6.96 0.63 4.10
C LEU A 164 8.40 0.77 3.64
N ALA A 165 8.79 -0.04 2.66
CA ALA A 165 10.06 0.05 1.97
C ALA A 165 9.88 0.84 0.67
N VAL A 166 10.78 1.78 0.41
CA VAL A 166 10.84 2.55 -0.84
C VAL A 166 12.05 2.08 -1.63
N GLU A 167 11.82 1.51 -2.80
CA GLU A 167 12.83 0.99 -3.70
C GLU A 167 12.98 1.86 -4.94
N LYS A 168 14.22 2.17 -5.30
CA LYS A 168 14.54 2.73 -6.61
C LYS A 168 14.48 1.61 -7.65
N ILE A 169 13.84 1.87 -8.79
CA ILE A 169 13.89 0.93 -9.91
C ILE A 169 15.25 1.02 -10.60
N GLY A 170 15.93 -0.12 -10.72
CA GLY A 170 17.20 -0.26 -11.40
C GLY A 170 17.09 -0.12 -12.91
N ALA A 171 18.13 0.45 -13.51
CA ALA A 171 18.36 0.58 -14.94
C ALA A 171 19.71 -0.04 -15.33
N ALA A 172 19.96 -0.20 -16.63
CA ALA A 172 21.11 -0.95 -17.15
C ALA A 172 22.49 -0.61 -16.53
N ASN A 173 22.70 0.65 -16.14
CA ASN A 173 23.97 1.12 -15.55
C ASN A 173 23.84 1.58 -14.08
N SER A 174 22.70 1.33 -13.45
CA SER A 174 22.44 1.71 -12.06
C SER A 174 21.46 0.70 -11.48
N PRO A 175 21.90 -0.28 -10.67
CA PRO A 175 20.97 -1.20 -10.04
C PRO A 175 20.00 -0.43 -9.14
N GLY A 176 18.86 -1.07 -8.86
CA GLY A 176 17.89 -0.62 -7.86
C GLY A 176 18.48 -0.76 -6.47
N CYS A 177 17.82 -0.17 -5.47
CA CYS A 177 18.17 -0.29 -4.06
C CYS A 177 17.15 0.41 -3.17
N ARG A 178 17.16 0.03 -1.89
CA ARG A 178 16.39 0.66 -0.82
C ARG A 178 16.82 2.11 -0.66
N VAL A 179 15.85 3.00 -0.83
CA VAL A 179 15.99 4.45 -0.61
C VAL A 179 15.59 4.79 0.82
N ALA A 180 14.49 4.19 1.30
CA ALA A 180 13.96 4.49 2.62
C ALA A 180 13.09 3.39 3.23
N GLN A 181 12.94 3.47 4.55
CA GLN A 181 12.03 2.66 5.36
C GLN A 181 11.19 3.57 6.26
N ILE A 182 9.88 3.35 6.30
CA ILE A 182 8.93 4.14 7.08
C ILE A 182 8.11 3.21 7.95
N ALA A 183 8.13 3.42 9.26
CA ALA A 183 7.35 2.63 10.20
C ALA A 183 5.86 2.83 9.92
N GLY A 184 5.09 1.75 9.89
CA GLY A 184 3.71 1.73 9.44
C GLY A 184 2.75 2.50 10.36
N ASP A 185 3.13 2.68 11.62
CA ASP A 185 2.44 3.48 12.64
C ASP A 185 2.79 4.98 12.57
N THR A 186 3.75 5.37 11.73
CA THR A 186 4.09 6.77 11.50
C THR A 186 2.87 7.51 10.95
N PRO A 187 2.50 8.69 11.50
CA PRO A 187 1.42 9.49 10.95
C PRO A 187 1.64 9.78 9.46
N GLN A 188 0.65 9.40 8.65
CA GLN A 188 0.69 9.53 7.20
C GLN A 188 1.84 8.73 6.53
N ALA A 189 2.14 7.52 7.03
CA ALA A 189 3.24 6.68 6.55
C ALA A 189 3.25 6.50 5.02
N ASN A 190 2.09 6.22 4.40
CA ASN A 190 1.99 6.07 2.95
C ASN A 190 2.29 7.38 2.20
N GLN A 191 1.81 8.53 2.70
CA GLN A 191 2.13 9.84 2.11
C GLN A 191 3.64 10.13 2.21
N ARG A 192 4.25 9.81 3.36
CA ARG A 192 5.69 10.00 3.57
C ARG A 192 6.54 9.10 2.67
N ALA A 193 6.15 7.84 2.50
CA ALA A 193 6.82 6.92 1.58
C ALA A 193 6.79 7.44 0.14
N ARG A 194 5.61 7.92 -0.32
CA ARG A 194 5.46 8.58 -1.63
C ARG A 194 6.34 9.81 -1.75
N ALA A 195 6.31 10.71 -0.76
CA ALA A 195 7.13 11.92 -0.78
C ALA A 195 8.63 11.62 -0.87
N VAL A 196 9.12 10.60 -0.15
CA VAL A 196 10.52 10.18 -0.26
C VAL A 196 10.82 9.60 -1.65
N ALA A 197 9.94 8.75 -2.19
CA ALA A 197 10.11 8.21 -3.53
C ALA A 197 10.24 9.37 -4.55
N ASP A 198 9.26 10.26 -4.57
CA ASP A 198 9.14 11.38 -5.52
C ASP A 198 10.31 12.36 -5.47
N THR A 199 10.92 12.55 -4.30
CA THR A 199 11.98 13.55 -4.11
C THR A 199 13.39 12.97 -4.14
N ALA A 200 13.56 11.68 -3.84
CA ALA A 200 14.89 11.10 -3.66
C ALA A 200 15.21 9.94 -4.60
N ALA A 201 14.24 9.09 -4.97
CA ALA A 201 14.55 7.80 -5.62
C ALA A 201 15.27 7.96 -6.97
N ALA A 202 14.80 8.89 -7.82
CA ALA A 202 15.36 9.11 -9.14
C ALA A 202 16.86 9.45 -9.10
N SER A 203 17.31 10.24 -8.12
CA SER A 203 18.71 10.66 -7.96
C SER A 203 19.48 9.89 -6.89
N PHE A 204 18.85 8.96 -6.17
CA PHE A 204 19.52 8.20 -5.12
C PHE A 204 20.70 7.39 -5.67
N ASP A 205 21.85 7.49 -5.02
CA ASP A 205 23.04 6.70 -5.34
C ASP A 205 22.98 5.37 -4.59
N CYS A 206 22.72 4.28 -5.32
CA CYS A 206 22.64 2.95 -4.74
C CYS A 206 23.98 2.37 -4.26
N THR A 207 25.10 3.02 -4.56
CA THR A 207 26.43 2.57 -4.12
C THR A 207 26.78 3.14 -2.75
N SER A 208 26.49 4.42 -2.51
CA SER A 208 26.95 5.14 -1.32
C SER A 208 25.83 5.85 -0.54
N GLY A 209 24.62 5.86 -1.07
CA GLY A 209 23.45 6.48 -0.47
C GLY A 209 23.11 5.87 0.88
N LYS A 210 22.78 6.73 1.84
CA LYS A 210 22.31 6.30 3.16
C LYS A 210 20.79 6.14 3.12
N ILE A 211 20.31 4.94 3.43
CA ILE A 211 18.87 4.65 3.59
C ILE A 211 18.28 5.61 4.63
N SER A 212 17.17 6.25 4.28
CA SER A 212 16.41 7.10 5.21
C SER A 212 15.45 6.26 6.05
N PHE A 213 15.44 6.44 7.37
CA PHE A 213 14.52 5.74 8.28
C PHE A 213 13.59 6.76 8.94
N ILE A 214 12.28 6.53 8.88
CA ILE A 214 11.26 7.38 9.52
C ILE A 214 10.47 6.54 10.51
N GLY A 215 10.48 6.93 11.79
CA GLY A 215 9.92 6.12 12.88
C GLY A 215 10.80 4.92 13.23
N ASP A 216 10.25 3.94 13.94
CA ASP A 216 10.96 2.68 14.26
C ASP A 216 10.93 1.70 13.08
N ALA A 217 11.61 2.09 12.01
CA ALA A 217 11.55 1.44 10.71
C ALA A 217 12.75 0.54 10.41
N ARG A 218 13.58 0.19 11.40
CA ARG A 218 14.79 -0.62 11.20
C ARG A 218 14.53 -2.12 11.20
#